data_AF-A0A9X3NET2-F1
#
_entry.id   AF-A0A9X3NET2-F1
#
_cell.length_a   1.000
_cell.length_b   1.000
_cell.length_c   1.000
_cell.angle_alpha   90.00
_cell.angle_beta   90.00
_cell.angle_gamma   90.00
#
_symmetry.space_group_name_H-M   'P 1'
#
loop_
_entity.id
_entity.type
_entity.pdbx_description
1 polymer ?
#
loop_
_entity_poly.entity_id
_entity_poly.type
_entity_poly.pdbx_seq_one_letter_code
_entity_poly.pdbx_strand_id
1 'polypeptide(L)'
;MLRGQRGARRDRAAQPRRGRPDRPGHDHARPGRREPRTLTEEPHIDLAYVDADKTGYPAYYDALVPRMRPGGLLILDNTLLGNRVLDPRDERARTMAALNKRIAADDRVESVLLGLSDGVTLARRVA
;
A
#
# COMPACT_ATOMS: atom_id res chain seq x y z
N MET A 1 -12.72 -27.37 57.67
CA MET A 1 -11.64 -28.31 58.08
C MET A 1 -10.89 -28.73 56.82
N LEU A 2 -9.74 -28.12 56.53
CA LEU A 2 -8.36 -28.59 56.79
C LEU A 2 -7.73 -29.36 55.62
N ARG A 3 -6.82 -28.63 54.93
CA ARG A 3 -5.47 -29.01 54.43
C ARG A 3 -5.29 -30.18 53.45
N GLY A 4 -4.50 -29.90 52.40
CA GLY A 4 -3.64 -30.92 51.78
C GLY A 4 -3.09 -30.58 50.40
N GLN A 5 -2.13 -29.64 50.29
CA GLN A 5 -1.31 -29.46 49.09
C GLN A 5 -0.35 -30.64 48.87
N ARG A 6 -0.28 -31.17 47.64
CA ARG A 6 0.90 -31.81 46.99
C ARG A 6 0.70 -31.60 45.48
N GLY A 7 1.53 -30.91 44.69
CA GLY A 7 2.98 -30.80 44.73
C GLY A 7 3.64 -31.80 43.78
N ALA A 8 3.28 -31.79 42.48
CA ALA A 8 3.96 -32.59 41.46
C ALA A 8 4.83 -31.68 40.58
N ARG A 9 6.09 -31.49 40.98
CA ARG A 9 7.14 -30.93 40.12
C ARG A 9 7.49 -31.99 39.08
N ARG A 10 7.29 -31.69 37.79
CA ARG A 10 7.88 -32.45 36.69
C ARG A 10 9.18 -31.78 36.28
N ASP A 11 10.29 -32.44 36.59
CA ASP A 11 11.61 -32.10 36.08
C ASP A 11 11.62 -32.23 34.56
N ARG A 12 11.72 -31.10 33.85
CA ARG A 12 12.04 -31.07 32.42
C ARG A 12 13.55 -31.01 32.28
N ALA A 13 14.14 -32.14 31.93
CA ALA A 13 15.51 -32.20 31.43
C ALA A 13 15.67 -31.25 30.22
N ALA A 14 16.63 -30.34 30.31
CA ALA A 14 17.00 -29.44 29.24
C ALA A 14 17.68 -30.21 28.11
N GLN A 15 17.10 -30.15 26.91
CA GLN A 15 17.76 -30.64 25.70
C GLN A 15 18.84 -29.65 25.24
N PRO A 16 20.05 -30.11 24.88
CA PRO A 16 21.10 -29.22 24.39
C PRO A 16 20.71 -28.66 23.01
N ARG A 17 20.68 -27.34 22.89
CA ARG A 17 20.48 -26.64 21.62
C ARG A 17 21.70 -26.89 20.73
N ARG A 18 21.54 -27.71 19.69
CA ARG A 18 22.51 -27.79 18.60
C ARG A 18 22.53 -26.44 17.87
N GLY A 19 23.71 -25.84 17.75
CA GLY A 19 23.92 -24.59 17.03
C GLY A 19 23.45 -24.70 15.59
N ARG A 20 22.70 -23.70 15.11
CA ARG A 20 22.41 -23.54 13.68
C ARG A 20 23.72 -23.12 12.99
N PRO A 21 24.08 -23.70 11.84
CA PRO A 21 25.18 -23.19 11.04
C PRO A 21 24.83 -21.79 10.54
N ASP A 22 25.82 -20.90 10.56
CA ASP A 22 25.74 -19.53 10.07
C ASP A 22 25.27 -19.53 8.61
N ARG A 23 24.16 -18.85 8.35
CA ARG A 23 23.73 -18.56 6.98
C ARG A 23 24.63 -17.46 6.43
N PRO A 24 25.17 -17.59 5.21
CA PRO A 24 25.90 -16.49 4.60
C PRO A 24 24.99 -15.26 4.51
N GLY A 25 25.48 -14.13 5.04
CA GLY A 25 24.76 -12.87 5.00
C GLY A 25 24.44 -12.51 3.56
N HIS A 26 23.16 -12.40 3.24
CA HIS A 26 22.74 -11.69 2.04
C HIS A 26 23.14 -10.24 2.23
N ASP A 27 24.25 -9.85 1.60
CA ASP A 27 24.71 -8.48 1.51
C ASP A 27 23.59 -7.69 0.82
N HIS A 28 22.77 -7.01 1.61
CA HIS A 28 21.80 -6.06 1.11
C HIS A 28 22.60 -4.84 0.70
N ALA A 29 23.22 -4.92 -0.48
CA ALA A 29 23.73 -3.77 -1.20
C ALA A 29 22.58 -2.77 -1.27
N ARG A 30 22.63 -1.74 -0.43
CA ARG A 30 21.67 -0.66 -0.45
C ARG A 30 21.79 -0.03 -1.84
N PRO A 31 20.74 -0.06 -2.69
CA PRO A 31 20.83 0.66 -3.95
C PRO A 31 21.13 2.11 -3.60
N GLY A 32 22.25 2.62 -4.16
CA GLY A 32 22.69 3.99 -3.95
C GLY A 32 21.52 4.94 -4.13
N ARG A 33 21.39 5.91 -3.22
CA ARG A 33 20.36 6.95 -3.30
C ARG A 33 20.51 7.64 -4.64
N ARG A 34 19.68 7.25 -5.61
CA ARG A 34 19.47 8.05 -6.81
C ARG A 34 18.72 9.27 -6.33
N GLU A 35 19.27 10.45 -6.60
CA GLU A 35 18.52 11.68 -6.39
C GLU A 35 17.17 11.55 -7.13
N PRO A 36 16.06 12.00 -6.53
CA PRO A 36 14.77 11.96 -7.20
C PRO A 36 14.92 12.72 -8.50
N ARG A 37 14.84 12.02 -9.63
CA ARG A 37 14.78 12.69 -10.93
C ARG A 37 13.53 13.56 -10.90
N THR A 38 13.71 14.87 -11.08
CA THR A 38 12.59 15.77 -11.30
C THR A 38 11.78 15.20 -12.46
N LEU A 39 10.52 14.85 -12.20
CA LEU A 39 9.64 14.35 -13.24
C LEU A 39 9.44 15.46 -14.26
N THR A 40 9.71 15.17 -15.53
CA THR A 40 9.43 16.11 -16.60
C THR A 40 7.91 16.37 -16.67
N GLU A 41 7.53 17.53 -17.18
CA GLU A 41 6.12 17.87 -17.41
C GLU A 41 5.52 17.11 -18.61
N GLU A 42 6.38 16.59 -19.50
CA GLU A 42 5.95 15.88 -20.70
C GLU A 42 5.43 14.46 -20.38
N PRO A 43 4.42 13.97 -21.11
CA PRO A 43 3.93 12.60 -20.96
C PRO A 43 5.00 11.53 -21.25
N HIS A 44 5.48 10.85 -20.21
CA HIS A 44 6.50 9.80 -20.31
C HIS A 44 6.23 8.57 -19.44
N ILE A 45 5.16 8.59 -18.64
CA ILE A 45 4.81 7.51 -17.73
C ILE A 45 3.84 6.55 -18.42
N ASP A 46 4.25 5.31 -18.58
CA ASP A 46 3.40 4.23 -19.12
C ASP A 46 2.56 3.55 -18.01
N LEU A 47 3.13 3.44 -16.80
CA LEU A 47 2.51 2.80 -15.64
C LEU A 47 2.93 3.51 -14.36
N ALA A 48 1.97 3.77 -13.46
CA ALA A 48 2.23 4.25 -12.10
C ALA A 48 1.42 3.44 -11.08
N TYR A 49 2.06 3.07 -9.98
CA TYR A 49 1.41 2.42 -8.83
C TYR A 49 1.59 3.31 -7.60
N VAL A 50 0.49 3.69 -6.98
CA VAL A 50 0.48 4.54 -5.78
C VAL A 50 -0.02 3.73 -4.60
N ASP A 51 0.92 3.47 -3.68
CA ASP A 51 0.65 3.04 -2.32
C ASP A 51 1.45 3.92 -1.37
N ALA A 52 0.83 5.02 -0.95
CA ALA A 52 1.46 6.09 -0.18
C ALA A 52 0.55 6.58 0.96
N ASP A 53 0.90 7.69 1.61
CA ASP A 53 0.00 8.32 2.56
C ASP A 53 -1.30 8.76 1.87
N LYS A 54 -2.44 8.32 2.43
CA LYS A 54 -3.74 8.44 1.77
C LYS A 54 -4.23 9.89 1.69
N THR A 55 -3.76 10.80 2.55
CA THR A 55 -4.10 12.22 2.44
C THR A 55 -3.40 12.90 1.26
N GLY A 56 -2.26 12.37 0.84
CA GLY A 56 -1.51 12.85 -0.33
C GLY A 56 -2.00 12.31 -1.68
N TYR A 57 -2.94 11.36 -1.72
CA TYR A 57 -3.40 10.75 -2.97
C TYR A 57 -3.91 11.75 -4.01
N PRO A 58 -4.68 12.79 -3.65
CA PRO A 58 -5.07 13.81 -4.63
C PRO A 58 -3.87 14.47 -5.32
N ALA A 59 -2.83 14.80 -4.56
CA ALA A 59 -1.62 15.40 -5.11
C ALA A 59 -0.85 14.43 -6.03
N TYR A 60 -0.79 13.15 -5.66
CA TYR A 60 -0.21 12.12 -6.55
C TYR A 60 -1.00 11.99 -7.84
N TYR A 61 -2.33 11.96 -7.76
CA TYR A 61 -3.20 11.89 -8.94
C TYR A 61 -2.99 13.10 -9.86
N ASP A 62 -2.95 14.30 -9.29
CA ASP A 62 -2.71 15.56 -10.02
C ASP A 62 -1.32 15.66 -10.65
N ALA A 63 -0.30 15.11 -9.98
CA ALA A 63 1.04 15.06 -10.52
C ALA A 63 1.16 13.99 -11.62
N LEU A 64 0.54 12.82 -11.44
CA LEU A 64 0.77 11.69 -12.33
C LEU A 64 -0.04 11.80 -13.61
N VAL A 65 -1.37 12.02 -13.53
CA VAL A 65 -2.27 11.95 -14.70
C VAL A 65 -1.77 12.80 -15.88
N PRO A 66 -1.33 14.06 -15.72
CA PRO A 66 -0.80 14.88 -16.82
C PRO A 66 0.48 14.32 -17.46
N ARG A 67 1.30 13.58 -16.71
CA ARG A 67 2.58 13.01 -17.15
C ARG A 67 2.45 11.59 -17.70
N MET A 68 1.24 11.04 -17.71
CA MET A 68 0.96 9.74 -18.30
C MET A 68 0.74 9.86 -19.79
N ARG A 69 1.34 8.93 -20.54
CA ARG A 69 1.06 8.80 -21.97
C ARG A 69 -0.40 8.41 -22.21
N PRO A 70 -0.97 8.74 -23.37
CA PRO A 70 -2.24 8.14 -23.79
C PRO A 70 -2.15 6.61 -23.71
N GLY A 71 -3.14 5.98 -23.07
CA GLY A 71 -3.14 4.55 -22.78
C GLY A 71 -2.36 4.13 -21.53
N GLY A 72 -1.61 5.04 -20.89
CA GLY A 72 -0.89 4.76 -19.66
C GLY A 72 -1.84 4.41 -18.50
N LEU A 73 -1.38 3.56 -17.59
CA LEU A 73 -2.19 3.01 -16.50
C LEU A 73 -1.75 3.52 -15.12
N LEU A 74 -2.66 4.16 -14.39
CA LEU A 74 -2.49 4.52 -12.98
C LEU A 74 -3.23 3.49 -12.12
N ILE A 75 -2.54 2.98 -11.11
CA ILE A 75 -3.07 2.03 -10.14
C ILE A 75 -2.99 2.67 -8.76
N LEU A 76 -4.13 2.77 -8.09
CA LEU A 76 -4.24 3.34 -6.74
C LEU A 76 -4.69 2.22 -5.79
N ASP A 77 -3.88 1.96 -4.75
CA ASP A 77 -4.18 0.90 -3.77
C ASP A 77 -4.94 1.41 -2.53
N ASN A 78 -5.76 0.52 -1.97
CA ASN A 78 -6.63 0.68 -0.81
C ASN A 78 -7.67 1.81 -0.94
N THR A 79 -8.30 1.91 -2.11
CA THR A 79 -9.26 2.97 -2.43
C THR A 79 -10.61 2.83 -1.75
N LEU A 80 -10.95 1.65 -1.21
CA LEU A 80 -12.11 1.45 -0.31
C LEU A 80 -11.75 1.64 1.17
N LEU A 81 -10.46 1.59 1.53
CA LEU A 81 -9.95 1.87 2.87
C LEU A 81 -10.67 1.08 3.98
N GLY A 82 -10.89 -0.22 3.76
CA GLY A 82 -11.66 -1.08 4.65
C GLY A 82 -13.14 -0.67 4.75
N ASN A 83 -13.75 -0.30 3.63
CA ASN A 83 -15.13 0.20 3.49
C ASN A 83 -15.41 1.55 4.18
N ARG A 84 -14.42 2.21 4.77
CA ARG A 84 -14.61 3.50 5.45
C ARG A 84 -15.03 4.63 4.51
N VAL A 85 -14.80 4.50 3.20
CA VAL A 85 -15.27 5.48 2.21
C VAL A 85 -16.80 5.51 2.08
N LEU A 86 -17.50 4.47 2.53
CA LEU A 86 -18.96 4.39 2.50
C LEU A 86 -19.62 5.21 3.64
N ASP A 87 -18.90 5.37 4.76
CA ASP A 87 -19.30 6.20 5.90
C ASP A 87 -18.05 6.91 6.48
N PRO A 88 -17.60 8.01 5.84
CA PRO A 88 -16.30 8.61 6.13
C PRO A 88 -16.31 9.47 7.40
N ARG A 89 -15.75 8.93 8.48
CA ARG A 89 -15.69 9.58 9.81
C ARG A 89 -14.38 10.33 10.09
N ASP A 90 -13.30 9.94 9.43
CA ASP A 90 -11.98 10.59 9.57
C ASP A 90 -11.54 11.28 8.27
N GLU A 91 -10.47 12.08 8.36
CA GLU A 91 -9.94 12.84 7.23
C GLU A 91 -9.48 11.94 6.09
N ARG A 92 -8.81 10.82 6.39
CA ARG A 92 -8.32 9.88 5.38
C ARG A 92 -9.47 9.31 4.56
N ALA A 93 -10.54 8.89 5.23
CA ALA A 93 -11.74 8.35 4.59
C ALA A 93 -12.47 9.41 3.75
N ARG A 94 -12.57 10.66 4.25
CA ARG A 94 -13.17 11.77 3.50
C ARG A 94 -12.37 12.10 2.24
N THR A 95 -11.04 12.20 2.36
CA THR A 95 -10.14 12.47 1.23
C THR A 95 -10.22 11.36 0.19
N MET A 96 -10.22 10.09 0.61
CA MET A 96 -10.32 8.96 -0.33
C MET A 96 -11.70 8.91 -1.01
N ALA A 97 -12.79 9.12 -0.27
CA ALA A 97 -14.13 9.15 -0.84
C ALA A 97 -14.29 10.28 -1.87
N ALA A 98 -13.74 11.46 -1.59
CA ALA A 98 -13.71 12.58 -2.53
C ALA A 98 -12.87 12.26 -3.78
N LEU A 99 -11.71 11.65 -3.60
CA LEU A 99 -10.87 11.22 -4.71
C LEU A 99 -11.56 10.20 -5.60
N ASN A 100 -12.20 9.17 -5.03
CA ASN A 100 -12.91 8.16 -5.82
C ASN A 100 -14.01 8.79 -6.68
N LYS A 101 -14.78 9.74 -6.13
CA LYS A 101 -15.78 10.49 -6.89
C LYS A 101 -15.16 11.30 -8.01
N ARG A 102 -14.02 11.95 -7.73
CA ARG A 102 -13.28 12.74 -8.71
C ARG A 102 -12.77 11.88 -9.86
N ILE A 103 -12.14 10.74 -9.58
CA ILE A 103 -11.62 9.82 -10.59
C ILE A 103 -12.75 9.29 -11.48
N ALA A 104 -13.90 8.96 -10.88
CA ALA A 104 -15.06 8.48 -11.63
C ALA A 104 -15.67 9.54 -12.56
N ALA A 105 -15.40 10.82 -12.32
CA ALA A 105 -15.91 11.96 -13.09
C ALA A 105 -14.84 12.67 -13.93
N ASP A 106 -13.60 12.17 -13.97
CA ASP A 106 -12.49 12.82 -14.67
C ASP A 106 -12.39 12.29 -16.11
N ASP A 107 -12.84 13.08 -17.07
CA ASP A 107 -12.85 12.73 -18.51
C ASP A 107 -11.46 12.46 -19.11
N ARG A 108 -10.38 12.76 -18.39
CA ARG A 108 -9.01 12.44 -18.84
C ARG A 108 -8.68 10.96 -18.66
N VAL A 109 -9.46 10.22 -17.88
CA VAL A 109 -9.22 8.80 -17.61
C VAL A 109 -10.49 7.97 -17.77
N GLU A 110 -10.32 6.74 -18.22
CA GLU A 110 -11.29 5.66 -18.02
C GLU A 110 -10.89 4.91 -16.75
N SER A 111 -11.82 4.76 -15.80
CA SER A 111 -11.52 4.12 -14.52
C SER A 111 -12.42 2.94 -14.19
N VAL A 112 -11.86 1.98 -13.46
CA VAL A 112 -12.58 0.86 -12.85
C VAL A 112 -12.08 0.65 -11.42
N LEU A 113 -13.01 0.49 -10.48
CA LEU A 113 -12.73 0.06 -9.11
C LEU A 113 -12.91 -1.45 -9.01
N LEU A 114 -11.84 -2.16 -8.68
CA LEU A 114 -11.84 -3.60 -8.43
C LEU A 114 -12.04 -3.86 -6.94
N GLY A 115 -13.02 -4.70 -6.61
CA GLY A 115 -13.30 -5.17 -5.24
C GLY A 115 -12.30 -6.21 -4.72
N LEU A 116 -11.01 -5.99 -4.97
CA LEU A 116 -9.92 -6.82 -4.48
C LEU A 116 -9.30 -6.17 -3.24
N SER A 117 -9.08 -6.94 -2.18
CA SER A 117 -8.51 -6.44 -0.91
C SER A 117 -9.29 -5.21 -0.40
N ASP A 118 -8.60 -4.16 0.03
CA ASP A 118 -9.17 -2.87 0.43
C ASP A 118 -9.52 -1.94 -0.75
N GLY A 119 -9.75 -2.50 -1.94
CA GLY A 119 -10.11 -1.79 -3.16
C GLY A 119 -8.89 -1.33 -3.96
N VAL A 120 -8.90 -1.61 -5.27
CA VAL A 120 -7.87 -1.14 -6.21
C VAL A 120 -8.55 -0.38 -7.34
N THR A 121 -8.16 0.87 -7.55
CA THR A 121 -8.65 1.65 -8.70
C THR A 121 -7.62 1.60 -9.82
N LEU A 122 -8.06 1.18 -11.00
CA LEU A 122 -7.32 1.31 -12.25
C LEU A 122 -7.86 2.52 -12.99
N ALA A 123 -6.99 3.42 -13.44
CA ALA A 123 -7.34 4.59 -14.25
C ALA A 123 -6.42 4.65 -15.48
N ARG A 124 -6.98 4.44 -16.66
CA ARG A 124 -6.28 4.48 -17.94
C ARG A 124 -6.44 5.87 -18.57
N ARG A 125 -5.34 6.53 -18.93
CA ARG A 125 -5.37 7.82 -19.63
C ARG A 125 -5.96 7.68 -21.04
N VAL A 126 -6.94 8.51 -21.42
CA VAL A 126 -7.64 8.36 -22.72
C VAL A 126 -7.10 9.23 -23.87
N ALA A 127 -6.45 10.36 -23.58
CA ALA A 127 -5.80 11.24 -24.55
C ALA A 127 -4.77 12.15 -23.88
#